data_AF-A0A0V1N772-F1
#
_entry.id   AF-A0A0V1N772-F1
#
_cell.length_a   1.000
_cell.length_b   1.000
_cell.length_c   1.000
_cell.angle_alpha   90.00
_cell.angle_beta   90.00
_cell.angle_gamma   90.00
#
_symmetry.space_group_name_H-M   'P 1'
#
loop_
_entity.id
_entity.type
_entity.pdbx_description
1 polymer ?
#
loop_
_entity_poly.entity_id
_entity_poly.type
_entity_poly.pdbx_seq_one_letter_code
_entity_poly.pdbx_strand_id
1 'polypeptide(L)'
;MPKPIPSELKTSPAERIVFNGPFEEKKNYPFSITNNGKEKIAYMIKLSNETRTMCDPSHGVLDPGENIWIRVHLQEFQPTVENTQPNTLTIEYCLPPEGSDKNFNPNWFRLNVIIRRKHVALEYNA
;
A
#
# COMPACT_ATOMS: atom_id res chain seq x y z
N MET A 1 -9.98 26.42 11.27
CA MET A 1 -8.61 26.10 10.80
C MET A 1 -8.71 25.07 9.69
N PRO A 2 -7.90 25.14 8.63
CA PRO A 2 -7.87 24.08 7.61
C PRO A 2 -7.43 22.76 8.24
N LYS A 3 -8.01 21.64 7.79
CA LYS A 3 -7.57 20.33 8.25
C LYS A 3 -6.14 20.06 7.76
N PRO A 4 -5.26 19.51 8.61
CA PRO A 4 -3.91 19.17 8.19
C PRO A 4 -3.94 18.06 7.13
N ILE A 5 -3.07 18.19 6.13
CA ILE A 5 -2.96 17.25 5.01
C ILE A 5 -1.68 16.43 5.22
N PRO A 6 -1.74 15.08 5.17
CA PRO A 6 -0.54 14.26 5.20
C PRO A 6 0.45 14.65 4.09
N SER A 7 1.75 14.62 4.40
CA SER A 7 2.79 14.74 3.36
C SER A 7 2.73 13.56 2.40
N GLU A 8 3.20 13.74 1.16
CA GLU A 8 3.29 12.62 0.22
C GLU A 8 4.27 11.55 0.72
N LEU A 9 3.88 10.28 0.61
CA LEU A 9 4.74 9.12 0.89
C LEU A 9 5.71 8.83 -0.26
N LYS A 10 6.91 8.36 0.07
CA LYS A 10 7.82 7.73 -0.89
C LYS A 10 7.56 6.23 -0.92
N THR A 11 7.62 5.66 -2.12
CA THR A 11 7.47 4.22 -2.35
C THR A 11 8.67 3.71 -3.14
N SER A 12 9.02 2.45 -2.92
CA SER A 12 10.04 1.77 -3.72
C SER A 12 9.58 0.33 -4.01
N PRO A 13 9.34 -0.04 -5.28
CA PRO A 13 9.31 0.81 -6.47
C PRO A 13 8.33 2.00 -6.39
N ALA A 14 8.58 3.07 -7.15
CA ALA A 14 7.82 4.32 -7.02
C ALA A 14 6.43 4.26 -7.65
N GLU A 15 6.34 3.80 -8.90
CA GLU A 15 5.14 3.91 -9.74
C GLU A 15 4.49 2.55 -10.04
N ARG A 16 5.29 1.48 -10.11
CA ARG A 16 4.81 0.15 -10.50
C ARG A 16 5.64 -0.99 -9.95
N ILE A 17 4.99 -2.10 -9.69
CA ILE A 17 5.61 -3.40 -9.41
C ILE A 17 5.35 -4.28 -10.62
N VAL A 18 6.42 -4.80 -11.22
CA VAL A 18 6.32 -5.68 -12.39
C VAL A 18 6.48 -7.13 -11.92
N PHE A 19 5.42 -7.90 -12.08
CA PHE A 19 5.39 -9.33 -11.86
C PHE A 19 5.88 -10.06 -13.11
N ASN A 20 7.08 -10.62 -13.05
CA ASN A 20 7.64 -11.37 -14.18
C ASN A 20 7.13 -12.83 -14.15
N GLY A 21 6.86 -13.40 -15.32
CA GLY A 21 6.58 -14.83 -15.50
C GLY A 21 7.75 -15.73 -15.07
N PRO A 22 7.55 -17.05 -14.94
CA PRO A 22 6.30 -17.81 -15.09
C PRO A 22 5.25 -17.49 -14.01
N PHE A 23 3.95 -17.73 -14.23
CA PHE A 23 2.88 -17.37 -13.28
C PHE A 23 2.24 -18.57 -12.58
N GLU A 24 2.74 -19.76 -12.86
CA GLU A 24 2.30 -21.04 -12.29
C GLU A 24 2.86 -21.28 -10.88
N GLU A 25 3.54 -20.30 -10.29
CA GLU A 25 4.12 -20.36 -8.96
C GLU A 25 3.80 -19.09 -8.16
N LYS A 26 3.71 -19.24 -6.83
CA LYS A 26 3.57 -18.10 -5.92
C LYS A 26 4.85 -17.27 -5.91
N LYS A 27 4.70 -15.95 -5.96
CA LYS A 27 5.83 -15.01 -5.95
C LYS A 27 5.68 -13.95 -4.88
N ASN A 28 6.82 -13.42 -4.45
CA ASN A 28 6.91 -12.37 -3.44
C ASN A 28 7.76 -11.24 -3.98
N TYR A 29 7.22 -10.03 -3.96
CA TYR A 29 7.91 -8.84 -4.44
C TYR A 29 8.14 -7.88 -3.28
N PRO A 30 9.38 -7.41 -3.08
CA PRO A 30 9.65 -6.41 -2.06
C PRO A 30 9.09 -5.06 -2.51
N PHE A 31 8.35 -4.43 -1.61
CA PHE A 31 7.84 -3.08 -1.74
C PHE A 31 8.13 -2.35 -0.44
N SER A 32 8.39 -1.05 -0.49
CA SER A 32 8.56 -0.27 0.74
C SER A 32 7.78 1.03 0.69
N ILE A 33 7.28 1.44 1.84
CA ILE A 33 6.64 2.75 2.07
C ILE A 33 7.51 3.51 3.06
N THR A 34 7.84 4.76 2.75
CA THR A 34 8.54 5.67 3.65
C THR A 34 7.66 6.88 3.93
N ASN A 35 7.47 7.18 5.22
CA ASN A 35 6.92 8.46 5.65
C ASN A 35 8.02 9.53 5.63
N ASN A 36 8.16 10.24 4.52
CA ASN A 36 9.08 11.37 4.39
C ASN A 36 8.46 12.72 4.83
N GLY A 37 7.34 12.69 5.55
CA GLY A 37 6.75 13.85 6.20
C GLY A 37 7.35 14.13 7.56
N LYS A 38 6.83 15.18 8.22
CA LYS A 38 7.19 15.54 9.60
C LYS A 38 6.23 14.97 10.65
N GLU A 39 5.09 14.45 10.18
CA GLU A 39 3.96 14.03 11.01
C GLU A 39 3.83 12.51 10.96
N LYS A 40 3.39 11.90 12.07
CA LYS A 40 2.99 10.49 12.11
C LYS A 40 1.81 10.26 11.15
N ILE A 41 1.83 9.13 10.44
CA ILE A 41 0.74 8.73 9.54
C ILE A 41 0.26 7.32 9.89
N ALA A 42 -1.03 7.07 9.69
CA ALA A 42 -1.59 5.73 9.60
C ALA A 42 -1.82 5.40 8.13
N TYR A 43 -1.51 4.17 7.72
CA TYR A 43 -1.71 3.71 6.35
C TYR A 43 -2.49 2.39 6.30
N MET A 44 -3.20 2.18 5.19
CA MET A 44 -3.76 0.89 4.79
C MET A 44 -3.59 0.70 3.29
N ILE A 45 -3.41 -0.56 2.88
CA ILE A 45 -3.25 -0.95 1.48
C ILE A 45 -4.53 -1.64 1.01
N LYS A 46 -5.02 -1.21 -0.15
CA LYS A 46 -6.12 -1.84 -0.89
C LYS A 46 -5.59 -2.34 -2.22
N LEU A 47 -5.97 -3.56 -2.56
CA LEU A 47 -5.59 -4.19 -3.82
C LEU A 47 -6.85 -4.32 -4.67
N SER A 48 -6.75 -4.05 -5.97
CA SER A 48 -7.92 -4.25 -6.87
C SER A 48 -8.22 -5.73 -7.14
N ASN A 49 -7.29 -6.63 -6.83
CA ASN A 49 -7.46 -8.08 -6.97
C ASN A 49 -6.94 -8.82 -5.73
N GLU A 50 -7.76 -8.90 -4.69
CA GLU A 50 -7.41 -9.54 -3.42
C GLU A 50 -7.41 -11.07 -3.47
N THR A 51 -7.95 -11.69 -4.53
CA THR A 51 -7.88 -13.16 -4.69
C THR A 51 -6.50 -13.61 -5.15
N ARG A 52 -5.79 -12.75 -5.88
CA ARG A 52 -4.48 -13.06 -6.47
C ARG A 52 -3.33 -12.30 -5.83
N THR A 53 -3.60 -11.16 -5.20
CA THR A 53 -2.57 -10.37 -4.55
C THR A 53 -2.86 -10.13 -3.08
N MET A 54 -1.82 -10.12 -2.27
CA MET A 54 -1.89 -9.82 -0.84
C MET A 54 -0.67 -8.98 -0.45
N CYS A 55 -0.81 -8.09 0.53
CA CYS A 55 0.31 -7.34 1.12
C CYS A 55 0.48 -7.71 2.59
N ASP A 56 1.72 -7.95 3.02
CA ASP A 56 2.06 -8.18 4.42
C ASP A 56 3.29 -7.33 4.84
N PRO A 57 3.14 -6.39 5.80
CA PRO A 57 1.88 -5.95 6.40
C PRO A 57 1.00 -5.15 5.41
N SER A 58 -0.33 -5.21 5.58
CA SER A 58 -1.29 -4.45 4.76
C SER A 58 -1.66 -3.08 5.35
N HIS A 59 -1.27 -2.80 6.59
CA HIS A 59 -1.62 -1.59 7.32
C HIS A 59 -0.62 -1.33 8.44
N GLY A 60 -0.62 -0.11 8.96
CA GLY A 60 0.26 0.24 10.08
C GLY A 60 0.31 1.73 10.36
N VAL A 61 1.24 2.09 11.24
CA VAL A 61 1.53 3.47 11.63
C VAL A 61 3.01 3.73 11.40
N LEU A 62 3.34 4.83 10.71
CA LEU A 62 4.71 5.23 10.43
C LEU A 62 4.99 6.59 11.10
N ASP A 63 6.00 6.63 11.94
CA ASP A 63 6.59 7.86 12.47
C ASP A 63 7.29 8.65 11.35
N PRO A 64 7.58 9.95 11.58
CA PRO A 64 8.36 10.75 10.65
C PRO A 64 9.71 10.10 10.33
N GLY A 65 10.01 9.94 9.05
CA GLY A 65 11.22 9.30 8.55
C GLY A 65 11.21 7.76 8.55
N GLU A 66 10.18 7.12 9.12
CA GLU A 66 10.11 5.67 9.19
C GLU A 66 9.87 5.04 7.81
N ASN A 67 10.57 3.94 7.54
CA ASN A 67 10.40 3.09 6.37
C ASN A 67 9.93 1.71 6.82
N ILE A 68 9.01 1.13 6.06
CA ILE A 68 8.56 -0.25 6.25
C ILE A 68 8.66 -1.04 4.96
N TRP A 69 9.16 -2.27 5.08
CA TRP A 69 9.13 -3.26 4.01
C TRP A 69 7.81 -4.04 4.05
N ILE A 70 7.26 -4.23 2.87
CA ILE A 70 6.00 -4.89 2.60
C ILE A 70 6.26 -5.97 1.56
N ARG A 71 5.80 -7.18 1.84
CA ARG A 71 5.81 -8.27 0.88
C ARG A 71 4.52 -8.21 0.09
N VAL A 72 4.64 -7.98 -1.21
CA VAL A 72 3.52 -8.11 -2.16
C VAL A 72 3.54 -9.54 -2.69
N HIS A 73 2.59 -10.34 -2.23
CA HIS A 73 2.39 -11.72 -2.64
C HIS A 73 1.56 -11.76 -3.91
N LEU A 74 1.97 -12.61 -4.84
CA LEU A 74 1.22 -12.98 -6.03
C LEU A 74 0.94 -14.49 -5.97
N GLN A 75 -0.34 -14.87 -6.02
CA GLN A 75 -0.76 -16.26 -6.18
C GLN A 75 -0.50 -16.74 -7.62
N GLU A 76 -0.32 -18.05 -7.77
CA GLU A 76 -0.26 -18.69 -9.07
C GLU A 76 -1.57 -18.49 -9.85
N PHE A 77 -1.47 -18.31 -11.17
CA PHE A 77 -2.61 -18.10 -12.05
C PHE A 77 -2.23 -18.35 -13.52
N GLN A 78 -3.22 -18.54 -14.39
CA GLN A 78 -3.01 -18.70 -15.83
C GLN A 78 -3.35 -17.41 -16.60
N PRO A 79 -2.37 -16.65 -17.11
CA PRO A 79 -2.60 -15.33 -17.72
C PRO A 79 -3.42 -15.37 -19.02
N THR A 80 -3.44 -16.52 -19.70
CA THR A 80 -4.21 -16.72 -20.95
C THR A 80 -5.69 -16.97 -20.71
N VAL A 81 -6.07 -17.35 -19.49
CA VAL A 81 -7.45 -17.73 -19.15
C VAL A 81 -8.08 -16.69 -18.22
N GLU A 82 -7.27 -16.11 -17.33
CA GLU A 82 -7.75 -15.21 -16.28
C GLU A 82 -7.59 -13.73 -16.64
N ASN A 83 -8.57 -12.92 -16.23
CA ASN A 83 -8.48 -11.47 -16.40
C ASN A 83 -7.28 -10.90 -15.61
N THR A 84 -6.41 -10.18 -16.30
CA THR A 84 -5.22 -9.54 -15.75
C THR A 84 -5.39 -8.03 -15.54
N GLN A 85 -6.60 -7.47 -15.56
CA GLN A 85 -6.84 -6.04 -15.31
C GLN A 85 -8.18 -5.76 -14.60
N PRO A 86 -8.30 -4.65 -13.82
CA PRO A 86 -7.23 -3.74 -13.39
C PRO A 86 -6.42 -4.32 -12.22
N ASN A 87 -5.11 -4.05 -12.16
CA ASN A 87 -4.30 -4.34 -10.96
C ASN A 87 -3.61 -3.09 -10.43
N THR A 88 -4.09 -2.60 -9.30
CA THR A 88 -3.54 -1.43 -8.62
C THR A 88 -3.39 -1.73 -7.14
N LEU A 89 -2.24 -1.38 -6.58
CA LEU A 89 -2.01 -1.25 -5.16
C LEU A 89 -2.28 0.20 -4.78
N THR A 90 -3.25 0.43 -3.91
CA THR A 90 -3.62 1.76 -3.41
C THR A 90 -3.26 1.87 -1.94
N ILE A 91 -2.37 2.80 -1.61
CA ILE A 91 -2.07 3.17 -0.22
C ILE A 91 -3.00 4.32 0.15
N GLU A 92 -3.94 4.08 1.05
CA GLU A 92 -4.71 5.13 1.71
C GLU A 92 -4.02 5.50 3.03
N TYR A 93 -3.87 6.79 3.31
CA TYR A 93 -3.22 7.24 4.54
C TYR A 93 -3.76 8.56 5.04
N CYS A 94 -3.73 8.74 6.36
CA CYS A 94 -4.19 9.93 7.05
C CYS A 94 -3.31 10.24 8.27
N LEU A 95 -3.52 11.42 8.86
CA LEU A 95 -2.97 11.74 10.17
C LEU A 95 -3.85 11.07 11.23
N PRO A 96 -3.32 10.20 12.10
CA PRO A 96 -4.08 9.66 13.23
C PRO A 96 -4.33 10.77 14.27
N PRO A 97 -5.27 10.57 15.22
CA PRO A 97 -5.48 11.51 16.32
C PRO A 97 -4.18 11.81 17.08
N GLU A 98 -4.05 13.03 17.60
CA GLU A 98 -2.89 13.44 18.39
C GLU A 98 -2.71 12.52 19.61
N GLY A 99 -1.46 12.18 19.93
CA GLY A 99 -1.12 11.28 21.04
C GLY A 99 -1.39 9.79 20.77
N SER A 100 -1.90 9.41 19.58
CA SER A 100 -2.04 8.00 19.21
C SER A 100 -0.69 7.27 19.28
N ASP A 101 -0.70 6.03 19.74
CA ASP A 101 0.48 5.15 19.77
C ASP A 101 0.77 4.56 18.37
N LYS A 102 1.48 3.41 18.29
CA LYS A 102 1.71 2.69 17.02
C LYS A 102 0.69 1.58 16.75
N ASN A 103 -0.32 1.42 17.60
CA ASN A 103 -1.37 0.44 17.39
C ASN A 103 -2.34 0.99 16.34
N PHE A 104 -2.26 0.43 15.13
CA PHE A 104 -3.15 0.83 14.05
C PHE A 104 -4.62 0.68 14.45
N ASN A 105 -5.43 1.70 14.13
CA ASN A 105 -6.87 1.65 14.30
C ASN A 105 -7.58 2.05 13.01
N PRO A 106 -8.32 1.14 12.35
CA PRO A 106 -9.00 1.44 11.09
C PRO A 106 -10.11 2.51 11.23
N ASN A 107 -10.62 2.75 12.46
CA ASN A 107 -11.62 3.78 12.68
C ASN A 107 -11.08 5.20 12.45
N TRP A 108 -9.76 5.42 12.48
CA TRP A 108 -9.17 6.72 12.16
C TRP A 108 -9.51 7.20 10.74
N PHE A 109 -9.69 6.28 9.79
CA PHE A 109 -10.10 6.58 8.41
C PHE A 109 -11.60 6.92 8.28
N ARG A 110 -12.38 6.74 9.35
CA ARG A 110 -13.80 7.11 9.40
C ARG A 110 -14.05 8.43 10.11
N LEU A 111 -12.99 9.01 10.69
CA LEU A 111 -13.05 10.31 11.34
C LEU A 111 -13.14 11.44 10.30
N ASN A 112 -13.34 12.65 10.79
CA ASN A 112 -13.39 13.86 9.99
C ASN A 112 -11.97 14.31 9.53
N VAL A 113 -11.20 13.41 8.92
CA VAL A 113 -9.81 13.63 8.46
C VAL A 113 -9.70 13.77 6.95
N ILE A 114 -8.53 14.17 6.46
CA ILE A 114 -8.20 14.10 5.04
C ILE A 114 -7.48 12.78 4.78
N ILE A 115 -8.01 11.97 3.87
CA ILE A 115 -7.39 10.73 3.40
C ILE A 115 -6.67 11.04 2.09
N ARG A 116 -5.36 10.84 2.06
CA ARG A 116 -4.60 10.83 0.81
C ARG A 116 -4.51 9.42 0.25
N ARG A 117 -4.35 9.34 -1.07
CA ARG A 117 -4.17 8.09 -1.81
C ARG A 117 -2.90 8.16 -2.64
N LYS A 118 -2.12 7.09 -2.63
CA LYS A 118 -1.03 6.86 -3.59
C LYS A 118 -1.29 5.55 -4.31
N HIS A 119 -1.22 5.58 -5.64
CA HIS A 119 -1.44 4.42 -6.48
C HIS A 119 -0.10 3.91 -7.01
N VAL A 120 0.08 2.59 -6.98
CA VAL A 120 1.20 1.87 -7.58
C VAL A 120 0.59 0.84 -8.52
N ALA A 121 0.95 0.88 -9.79
CA ALA A 121 0.45 -0.09 -10.76
C ALA A 121 1.05 -1.48 -10.49
N LEU A 122 0.26 -2.53 -10.70
CA LEU A 122 0.74 -3.90 -10.67
C LEU A 122 0.67 -4.43 -12.11
N GLU A 123 1.84 -4.65 -12.70
CA GLU A 123 1.99 -5.04 -14.11
C GLU A 123 2.41 -6.49 -14.21
N TYR A 124 1.94 -7.19 -15.24
CA TYR A 124 2.42 -8.54 -15.55
C TYR A 124 3.32 -8.46 -16.78
N ASN A 125 4.52 -9.00 -16.66
CA ASN A 125 5.47 -9.19 -17.75
C ASN A 125 5.57 -10.69 -18.03
N ALA A 126 4.88 -11.13 -19.09
CA ALA A 126 4.80 -12.53 -19.50
C ALA A 126 6.03 -12.96 -20.31
#